data_AF-A0A7C5SEC7-F1
#
_entry.id   AF-A0A7C5SEC7-F1
#
_cell.length_a   1.000
_cell.length_b   1.000
_cell.length_c   1.000
_cell.angle_alpha   90.00
_cell.angle_beta   90.00
_cell.angle_gamma   90.00
#
_symmetry.space_group_name_H-M   'P 1'
#
loop_
_entity.id
_entity.type
_entity.pdbx_description
1 polymer ?
#
loop_
_entity_poly.entity_id
_entity_poly.type
_entity_poly.pdbx_seq_one_letter_code
_entity_poly.pdbx_strand_id
1 'polypeptide(L)' 'MKYWLVVHILLNGVWTPGAQVKPAGWHPRVYPSLAECERRRAFAMKAVKGVSKAESKWFCTRTPDAPLAALEEEARARRR' A
#
# COMPACT_ATOMS: atom_id res chain seq x y z
N MET A 1 -8.40 -13.23 -10.69
CA MET A 1 -7.45 -12.09 -10.82
C MET A 1 -6.77 -11.87 -9.47
N LYS A 2 -5.46 -11.66 -9.43
CA LYS A 2 -4.71 -11.46 -8.16
C LYS A 2 -4.62 -9.97 -7.84
N TYR A 3 -4.64 -9.62 -6.55
CA TYR A 3 -4.45 -8.26 -6.05
C TYR A 3 -3.21 -8.19 -5.16
N TRP A 4 -2.46 -7.12 -5.29
CA TRP A 4 -1.26 -6.82 -4.53
C TRP A 4 -1.56 -5.74 -3.52
N LEU A 5 -1.27 -6.01 -2.26
CA LEU A 5 -1.16 -4.97 -1.26
C LEU A 5 0.21 -4.33 -1.44
N VAL A 6 0.22 -3.02 -1.66
CA VAL A 6 1.41 -2.17 -1.76
C VAL A 6 1.30 -1.02 -0.77
N VAL A 7 2.44 -0.54 -0.29
CA VAL A 7 2.50 0.63 0.59
C VAL A 7 3.48 1.64 0.03
N HIS A 8 3.16 2.92 0.18
CA HIS A 8 4.08 4.03 0.01
C HIS A 8 4.22 4.72 1.36
N ILE A 9 5.45 5.07 1.74
CA ILE A 9 5.77 5.70 3.02
C ILE A 9 6.38 7.07 2.72
N LEU A 10 5.89 8.10 3.39
CA LEU A 10 6.42 9.45 3.28
C LEU A 10 7.67 9.57 4.13
N LEU A 11 8.83 9.66 3.48
CA LEU A 11 10.13 9.79 4.12
C LEU A 11 10.79 11.08 3.62
N ASN A 12 11.14 11.99 4.52
CA ASN A 12 11.78 13.27 4.19
C ASN A 12 11.04 14.07 3.09
N GLY A 13 9.70 14.04 3.09
CA GLY A 13 8.87 14.72 2.09
C GLY A 13 8.70 13.98 0.76
N VAL A 14 9.30 12.80 0.60
CA VAL A 14 9.24 11.98 -0.62
C VAL A 14 8.44 10.71 -0.37
N TRP A 15 7.44 10.45 -1.22
CA TRP A 15 6.71 9.18 -1.20
C TRP A 15 7.58 8.07 -1.77
N THR A 16 8.04 7.20 -0.88
CA THR A 16 8.92 6.08 -1.22
C THR A 16 8.12 4.79 -1.23
N PRO A 17 8.23 3.94 -2.27
CA PRO A 17 7.64 2.61 -2.26
C PRO A 17 8.16 1.81 -1.06
N GLY A 18 7.26 1.18 -0.31
CA GLY A 18 7.61 0.41 0.89
C GLY A 18 8.66 -0.66 0.63
N ALA A 19 8.65 -1.25 -0.57
CA ALA A 19 9.63 -2.24 -1.03
C ALA A 19 11.07 -1.69 -1.06
N GLN A 20 11.24 -0.38 -1.23
CA GLN A 20 12.52 0.30 -1.36
C GLN A 20 13.02 0.90 -0.03
N VAL A 21 12.18 0.88 1.02
CA VAL A 21 12.56 1.40 2.34
C VAL A 21 13.58 0.46 2.99
N LYS A 22 14.70 1.00 3.47
CA LYS A 22 15.74 0.24 4.20
C LYS A 22 15.70 0.60 5.70
N PRO A 23 16.13 -0.30 6.61
CA PRO A 23 16.66 -1.66 6.37
C PRO A 23 15.58 -2.76 6.29
N ALA A 24 14.36 -2.52 6.80
CA ALA A 24 13.27 -3.49 6.85
C ALA A 24 12.11 -3.04 5.94
N GLY A 25 12.34 -3.06 4.63
CA GLY A 25 11.34 -2.69 3.64
C GLY A 25 10.08 -3.54 3.74
N TRP A 26 8.95 -2.95 3.40
CA TRP A 26 7.69 -3.67 3.31
C TRP A 26 7.49 -4.20 1.89
N HIS A 27 7.63 -5.51 1.71
CA HIS A 27 7.47 -6.14 0.41
C HIS A 27 5.98 -6.29 0.01
N PRO A 28 5.63 -6.04 -1.27
CA PRO A 28 4.30 -6.29 -1.81
C PRO A 28 3.81 -7.71 -1.54
N ARG A 29 2.54 -7.83 -1.14
CA ARG A 29 1.91 -9.13 -0.86
C ARG A 29 0.76 -9.39 -1.79
N VAL A 30 0.74 -10.59 -2.39
CA VAL A 30 -0.31 -11.02 -3.31
C VAL A 30 -1.47 -11.68 -2.57
N TYR A 31 -2.69 -11.41 -3.02
CA TYR A 31 -3.94 -11.92 -2.48
C TYR A 31 -4.85 -12.41 -3.62
N PRO A 32 -5.69 -13.43 -3.36
CA PRO A 32 -6.54 -14.05 -4.37
C PRO A 32 -7.73 -13.16 -4.80
N SER A 33 -8.12 -12.18 -3.98
CA SER A 33 -9.27 -11.31 -4.22
C SER A 33 -9.05 -9.89 -3.67
N LEU A 34 -9.81 -8.93 -4.21
CA LEU A 34 -9.82 -7.55 -3.71
C LEU A 34 -10.25 -7.50 -2.24
N ALA A 35 -11.35 -8.18 -1.91
CA ALA A 35 -11.86 -8.22 -0.54
C ALA A 35 -10.82 -8.73 0.47
N GLU A 36 -10.03 -9.74 0.10
CA GLU A 36 -8.97 -10.22 0.98
C GLU A 36 -7.82 -9.23 1.12
N CYS A 37 -7.41 -8.60 0.01
CA CYS A 37 -6.43 -7.54 0.05
C CYS A 37 -6.89 -6.38 0.94
N GLU A 38 -8.15 -5.96 0.83
CA GLU A 38 -8.70 -4.86 1.63
C GLU A 38 -8.80 -5.19 3.12
N ARG A 39 -9.20 -6.42 3.48
CA ARG A 39 -9.15 -6.90 4.87
C ARG A 39 -7.73 -6.79 5.43
N ARG A 40 -6.73 -7.19 4.64
CA ARG A 40 -5.32 -7.14 5.03
C ARG A 40 -4.77 -5.72 5.07
N ARG A 41 -5.21 -4.85 4.17
CA ARG A 41 -4.93 -3.41 4.19
C ARG A 41 -5.44 -2.77 5.48
N ALA A 42 -6.69 -3.02 5.85
CA ALA A 42 -7.28 -2.48 7.09
C ALA A 42 -6.53 -2.99 8.33
N PHE A 43 -6.19 -4.27 8.36
CA PHE A 43 -5.36 -4.85 9.42
C PHE A 43 -3.99 -4.17 9.50
N ALA A 44 -3.28 -4.03 8.38
CA ALA A 44 -1.97 -3.40 8.34
C ALA A 44 -2.02 -1.94 8.78
N MET A 45 -2.98 -1.16 8.29
CA MET A 45 -3.20 0.23 8.72
C MET A 45 -3.46 0.35 10.22
N LYS A 46 -4.22 -0.58 10.81
CA LYS A 46 -4.46 -0.62 12.25
C LYS A 46 -3.20 -1.00 13.03
N ALA A 47 -2.44 -1.97 12.53
CA ALA A 47 -1.21 -2.45 13.17
C ALA A 47 -0.10 -1.39 13.20
N VAL A 48 0.00 -0.54 12.17
CA VAL A 48 1.00 0.55 12.14
C VAL A 48 0.56 1.79 12.90
N LYS A 49 -0.73 1.92 13.24
CA LYS A 49 -1.28 3.06 13.99
C LYS A 49 -0.65 3.09 15.39
N GLY A 50 0.16 4.13 15.64
CA GLY A 50 0.87 4.32 16.92
C GLY A 50 2.28 3.73 16.96
N VAL A 51 2.68 2.97 15.93
CA VAL A 51 4.05 2.42 15.82
C VAL A 51 4.86 3.23 14.81
N SER A 52 4.27 3.59 13.67
CA SER A 52 4.91 4.44 12.66
C SER A 52 4.59 5.90 12.87
N LYS A 53 5.62 6.75 12.96
CA LYS A 53 5.49 8.22 12.89
C LYS A 53 5.40 8.73 11.45
N ALA A 54 5.82 7.92 10.47
CA ALA A 54 5.77 8.27 9.06
C ALA A 54 4.37 8.04 8.50
N GLU A 55 3.90 8.98 7.69
CA GLU A 55 2.65 8.83 6.95
C GLU A 55 2.79 7.68 5.94
N SER A 56 1.76 6.85 5.82
CA SER A 56 1.78 5.73 4.88
C SER A 56 0.46 5.62 4.13
N LYS A 57 0.55 5.34 2.83
CA LYS A 57 -0.58 5.10 1.93
C LYS A 57 -0.56 3.65 1.48
N TRP A 58 -1.64 2.94 1.76
CA TRP A 58 -1.78 1.52 1.47
C TRP A 58 -2.81 1.32 0.36
N PHE A 59 -2.45 0.52 -0.65
CA PHE A 59 -3.27 0.29 -1.83
C PHE A 59 -3.39 -1.19 -2.14
N CYS A 60 -4.57 -1.58 -2.62
CA CYS A 60 -4.79 -2.88 -3.25
C CYS A 60 -4.84 -2.67 -4.75
N THR A 61 -3.90 -3.25 -5.49
CA THR A 61 -3.77 -2.99 -6.93
C THR A 61 -3.52 -4.27 -7.71
N ARG A 62 -3.76 -4.26 -9.01
CA ARG A 62 -3.37 -5.39 -9.89
C ARG A 62 -1.92 -5.28 -10.34
N THR A 63 -1.32 -4.09 -10.25
CA THR A 63 0.03 -3.76 -10.73
C THR A 63 0.89 -3.27 -9.56
N PRO A 64 1.71 -4.14 -8.95
CA PRO A 64 2.44 -3.81 -7.73
C PRO A 64 3.51 -2.72 -7.94
N ASP A 65 4.04 -2.59 -9.14
CA ASP A 65 5.07 -1.60 -9.52
C ASP A 65 4.47 -0.30 -10.10
N ALA A 66 3.16 -0.12 -10.01
CA ALA A 66 2.54 1.10 -10.52
C ALA A 66 2.96 2.34 -9.71
N PRO A 67 3.12 3.50 -10.37
CA PRO A 67 3.46 4.75 -9.70
C PRO A 67 2.33 5.18 -8.76
N LEU A 68 2.68 5.91 -7.70
CA LEU A 68 1.72 6.37 -6.68
C LEU A 68 0.49 7.05 -7.28
N ALA A 69 0.67 7.91 -8.29
CA ALA A 69 -0.43 8.60 -8.95
C ALA A 69 -1.47 7.63 -9.55
N ALA A 70 -1.01 6.55 -10.20
CA ALA A 70 -1.89 5.53 -10.77
C ALA A 70 -2.61 4.72 -9.67
N LEU A 71 -1.92 4.44 -8.56
CA LEU A 71 -2.51 3.76 -7.40
C LEU A 71 -3.61 4.61 -6.74
N GLU A 72 -3.39 5.92 -6.62
CA GLU A 72 -4.36 6.86 -6.07
C GLU A 72 -5.57 7.03 -6.98
N GLU A 73 -5.36 7.09 -8.30
CA GLU A 73 -6.44 7.11 -9.28
C GLU A 73 -7.28 5.83 -9.23
N GLU A 74 -6.64 4.66 -9.21
CA GLU A 74 -7.32 3.36 -9.12
C GLU A 74 -8.15 3.28 -7.83
N ALA A 75 -7.60 3.74 -6.70
CA ALA A 75 -8.32 3.78 -5.44
C ALA A 75 -9.49 4.77 -5.45
N ARG A 76 -9.36 5.92 -6.15
CA ARG A 76 -10.43 6.90 -6.32
C ARG A 76 -11.55 6.37 -7.21
N ALA A 77 -11.20 5.74 -8.34
CA ALA A 77 -12.15 5.18 -9.30
C ALA A 77 -13.04 4.11 -8.65
N ARG A 78 -12.51 3.34 -7.69
CA ARG A 78 -13.28 2.33 -6.94
C ARG A 78 -14.21 2.87 -5.86
N ARG A 79 -14.08 4.14 -5.49
CA ARG A 79 -14.97 4.81 -4.50
C ARG A 79 -16.11 5.58 -5.17
N ARG A 80 -16.13 5.66 -6.48
CA ARG A 80 -17.23 6.20 -7.29
C ARG A 80 -18.12 5.06 -7.75
#